data_AF-A0A953B947-F1
#
_entry.id   AF-A0A953B947-F1
#
_cell.length_a   1.000
_cell.length_b   1.000
_cell.length_c   1.000
_cell.angle_alpha   90.00
_cell.angle_beta   90.00
_cell.angle_gamma   90.00
#
_symmetry.space_group_name_H-M   'P 1'
#
loop_
_entity.id
_entity.type
_entity.pdbx_description
1 polymer ?
#
loop_
_entity_poly.entity_id
_entity_poly.type
_entity_poly.pdbx_seq_one_letter_code
_entity_poly.pdbx_strand_id
1 'polypeptide(L)'
;MRSLVQVNGHSLRLALCVFLAASLGACAKLKPVNPLSPPTQATPEQSAERERESQPPKVVQPRPNGSNPQQCLVNFDDEAALEHIFGQARSTLAYRTTRIGFGPLQMCDPSKHSDCWAYRQRCSRSDVNFDTIGLTHFHLNMETGIECYTLPDPGDGLGRGFGKLVDFKCTDVDWTKTPRVLSSHDQNQWIKIWVGNVDNHAPTYFDMESISVLPDTSIQLWFRKRDGTWWFWPELKAGSTWTLRDQVRDVSEVRIRGTKAGRASSYVIGSLIVRD
;
A
#
# COMPACT_ATOMS: atom_id res chain seq x y z
N MET A 1 -7.15 80.74 25.36
CA MET A 1 -5.78 80.30 25.70
C MET A 1 -5.27 79.52 24.49
N ARG A 2 -4.47 80.14 23.61
CA ARG A 2 -3.01 79.91 23.47
C ARG A 2 -2.68 78.41 23.44
N SER A 3 -2.04 77.81 22.44
CA SER A 3 -1.26 78.30 21.30
C SER A 3 -1.02 77.15 20.32
N LEU A 4 -0.79 77.51 19.05
CA LEU A 4 -0.11 76.82 17.95
C LEU A 4 1.05 75.91 18.42
N VAL A 5 1.45 74.85 17.70
CA VAL A 5 2.40 74.97 16.57
C VAL A 5 2.21 73.87 15.48
N GLN A 6 2.13 74.37 14.26
CA GLN A 6 2.37 73.73 12.97
C GLN A 6 3.83 73.94 12.59
N VAL A 7 4.55 72.95 12.06
CA VAL A 7 5.73 73.21 11.20
C VAL A 7 5.80 72.18 10.05
N ASN A 8 5.76 72.73 8.84
CA ASN A 8 6.03 72.08 7.56
C ASN A 8 7.52 71.78 7.38
N GLY A 9 7.83 70.78 6.54
CA GLY A 9 8.76 71.01 5.43
C GLY A 9 10.16 70.38 5.48
N HIS A 10 10.50 69.83 4.31
CA HIS A 10 11.83 69.57 3.74
C HIS A 10 12.56 68.25 4.05
N SER A 11 12.45 67.36 3.05
CA SER A 11 13.55 66.73 2.32
C SER A 11 14.99 67.06 2.79
N LEU A 12 15.75 66.05 3.20
CA LEU A 12 17.10 65.77 2.65
C LEU A 12 17.68 64.42 3.16
N ARG A 13 17.97 63.53 2.20
CA ARG A 13 19.11 62.60 2.10
C ARG A 13 19.32 61.44 3.12
N LEU A 14 19.27 60.24 2.51
CA LEU A 14 20.24 59.12 2.63
C LEU A 14 20.64 58.65 4.04
N ALA A 15 20.08 57.50 4.44
CA ALA A 15 20.85 56.44 5.09
C ALA A 15 20.20 55.09 4.80
N LEU A 16 20.80 54.38 3.84
CA LEU A 16 20.56 52.99 3.52
C LEU A 16 21.10 52.14 4.68
N CYS A 17 20.23 51.56 5.52
CA CYS A 17 20.62 50.52 6.47
C CYS A 17 19.61 49.37 6.40
N VAL A 18 20.09 48.29 5.82
CA VAL A 18 19.47 47.00 5.58
C VAL A 18 19.07 46.35 6.91
N PHE A 19 17.78 46.01 7.05
CA PHE A 19 17.33 44.98 7.99
C PHE A 19 16.47 43.97 7.23
N LEU A 20 17.16 42.97 6.67
CA LEU A 20 16.58 41.81 6.00
C LEU A 20 17.27 40.57 6.59
N ALA A 21 16.78 40.11 7.74
CA ALA A 21 17.24 38.86 8.36
C ALA A 21 16.23 38.36 9.40
N ALA A 22 15.19 37.64 8.96
CA ALA A 22 14.50 36.61 9.76
C ALA A 22 13.43 35.89 8.92
N SER A 23 13.83 35.17 7.88
CA SER A 23 13.00 34.09 7.30
C SER A 23 13.90 32.98 6.74
N LEU A 24 14.76 32.45 7.60
CA LEU A 24 15.42 31.17 7.41
C LEU A 24 14.98 30.26 8.57
N GLY A 25 13.80 29.66 8.41
CA GLY A 25 13.23 28.74 9.36
C GLY A 25 12.64 27.55 8.61
N ALA A 26 13.32 26.41 8.74
CA ALA A 26 12.95 25.09 8.24
C ALA A 26 13.12 24.82 6.73
N CYS A 27 14.37 24.90 6.25
CA CYS A 27 14.85 23.77 5.45
C CYS A 27 14.73 22.53 6.35
N ALA A 28 13.69 21.73 6.19
CA ALA A 28 13.69 20.38 6.70
C ALA A 28 14.96 19.73 6.11
N LYS A 29 15.98 19.53 6.96
CA LYS A 29 17.08 18.63 6.62
C LYS A 29 16.40 17.32 6.29
N LEU A 30 16.28 17.02 5.00
CA LEU A 30 16.08 15.66 4.52
C LEU A 30 17.15 14.85 5.23
N LYS A 31 16.75 14.12 6.27
CA LYS A 31 17.63 13.16 6.93
C LYS A 31 18.16 12.30 5.80
N PRO A 32 19.48 12.06 5.73
CA PRO A 32 20.01 11.04 4.83
C PRO A 32 19.19 9.78 5.08
N VAL A 33 18.51 9.30 4.04
CA VAL A 33 17.92 7.96 4.06
C VAL A 33 19.12 7.06 4.28
N ASN A 34 19.24 6.47 5.47
CA ASN A 34 20.27 5.47 5.70
C ASN A 34 20.09 4.44 4.58
N PRO A 35 21.13 4.15 3.79
CA PRO A 35 21.01 3.20 2.70
C PRO A 35 20.45 1.90 3.27
N LEU A 36 19.38 1.40 2.67
CA LEU A 36 18.77 0.14 3.06
C LEU A 36 19.86 -0.93 3.05
N SER A 37 20.07 -1.59 4.18
CA SER A 37 21.05 -2.69 4.27
C SER A 37 20.71 -3.76 3.23
N PRO A 38 21.68 -4.50 2.69
CA PRO A 38 21.38 -5.62 1.81
C PRO A 38 20.42 -6.63 2.47
N PRO A 39 19.56 -7.30 1.69
CA PRO A 39 18.70 -8.36 2.21
C PRO A 39 19.52 -9.59 2.57
N THR A 40 18.99 -10.39 3.50
CA THR A 40 19.58 -11.67 3.91
C THR A 40 18.97 -12.81 3.09
N GLN A 41 19.81 -13.70 2.56
CA GLN A 41 19.31 -14.94 1.98
C GLN A 41 18.79 -15.86 3.08
N ALA A 42 17.59 -16.41 2.89
CA ALA A 42 16.99 -17.33 3.84
C ALA A 42 17.73 -18.67 3.89
N THR A 43 17.80 -19.27 5.08
CA THR A 43 18.29 -20.65 5.21
C THR A 43 17.31 -21.64 4.55
N PRO A 44 17.72 -22.90 4.30
CA PRO A 44 16.82 -23.93 3.79
C PRO A 44 15.58 -24.14 4.68
N GLU A 45 15.73 -24.10 6.00
CA GLU A 45 14.64 -24.28 6.96
C GLU A 45 13.63 -23.12 6.89
N GLN A 46 14.15 -21.89 6.83
CA GLN A 46 13.34 -20.69 6.66
C GLN A 46 12.58 -20.72 5.33
N SER A 47 13.25 -21.12 4.24
CA SER A 47 12.64 -21.27 2.92
C SER A 47 11.51 -22.31 2.93
N ALA A 48 11.76 -23.48 3.52
CA ALA A 48 10.76 -24.54 3.64
C ALA A 48 9.56 -24.13 4.50
N GLU A 49 9.76 -23.28 5.51
CA GLU A 49 8.66 -22.70 6.28
C GLU A 49 7.78 -21.79 5.42
N ARG A 50 8.39 -20.90 4.61
CA ARG A 50 7.63 -20.04 3.69
C ARG A 50 6.83 -20.90 2.70
N GLU A 51 7.42 -21.92 2.10
CA GLU A 51 6.74 -22.77 1.12
C GLU A 51 5.59 -23.60 1.74
N ARG A 52 5.71 -23.98 3.02
CA ARG A 52 4.63 -24.69 3.75
C ARG A 52 3.43 -23.80 4.04
N GLU A 53 3.64 -22.53 4.36
CA GLU A 53 2.52 -21.60 4.68
C GLU A 53 1.69 -21.23 3.45
N SER A 54 2.34 -21.09 2.31
CA SER A 54 1.68 -20.83 1.03
C SER A 54 2.58 -21.36 -0.06
N GLN A 55 2.07 -22.33 -0.81
CA GLN A 55 2.83 -22.91 -1.91
C GLN A 55 3.11 -21.81 -2.95
N PRO A 56 4.37 -21.65 -3.37
CA PRO A 56 4.68 -20.73 -4.45
C PRO A 56 4.02 -21.21 -5.74
N PRO A 57 3.80 -20.30 -6.70
CA PRO A 57 3.28 -20.67 -8.00
C PRO A 57 4.18 -21.71 -8.69
N LYS A 58 3.56 -22.78 -9.21
CA LYS A 58 4.27 -23.90 -9.86
C LYS A 58 4.97 -23.48 -11.15
N VAL A 59 4.39 -22.53 -11.87
CA VAL A 59 4.93 -21.96 -13.10
C VAL A 59 4.79 -20.45 -13.01
N VAL A 60 5.90 -19.75 -13.24
CA VAL A 60 5.96 -18.29 -13.32
C VAL A 60 6.42 -17.93 -14.72
N GLN A 61 5.62 -17.15 -15.43
CA GLN A 61 5.90 -16.76 -16.79
C GLN A 61 7.05 -15.72 -16.83
N PRO A 62 7.94 -15.78 -17.83
CA PRO A 62 8.89 -14.70 -18.08
C PRO A 62 8.13 -13.42 -18.42
N ARG A 63 8.75 -12.26 -18.18
CA ARG A 63 8.22 -10.99 -18.65
C ARG A 63 8.10 -10.99 -20.18
N PRO A 64 7.10 -10.30 -20.75
CA PRO A 64 7.01 -10.13 -22.19
C PRO A 64 8.30 -9.52 -22.76
N ASN A 65 8.94 -10.21 -23.70
CA ASN A 65 10.17 -9.72 -24.34
C ASN A 65 9.88 -8.46 -25.19
N GLY A 66 10.77 -7.46 -25.12
CA GLY A 66 10.75 -6.29 -26.02
C GLY A 66 9.87 -5.12 -25.58
N SER A 67 9.30 -5.15 -24.37
CA SER A 67 8.59 -4.01 -23.79
C SER A 67 9.42 -3.27 -22.76
N ASN A 68 9.35 -1.94 -22.79
CA ASN A 68 9.86 -1.13 -21.70
C ASN A 68 9.05 -1.44 -20.44
N PRO A 69 9.69 -1.86 -19.34
CA PRO A 69 9.00 -2.11 -18.08
C PRO A 69 8.17 -0.90 -17.66
N GLN A 70 6.90 -1.09 -17.29
CA GLN A 70 6.04 0.02 -16.86
C GLN A 70 5.90 0.05 -15.35
N GLN A 71 6.02 1.25 -14.78
CA GLN A 71 5.77 1.45 -13.36
C GLN A 71 4.27 1.49 -13.11
N CYS A 72 3.84 0.79 -12.08
CA CYS A 72 2.48 0.82 -11.58
C CYS A 72 2.49 1.18 -10.09
N LEU A 73 1.85 2.31 -9.77
CA LEU A 73 1.60 2.73 -8.41
C LEU A 73 0.33 2.04 -7.91
N VAL A 74 0.46 1.28 -6.83
CA VAL A 74 -0.68 0.75 -6.08
C VAL A 74 -0.81 1.56 -4.79
N ASN A 75 -1.93 2.27 -4.65
CA ASN A 75 -2.28 3.08 -3.48
C ASN A 75 -3.66 2.72 -2.90
N PHE A 76 -4.21 1.55 -3.26
CA PHE A 76 -5.46 1.01 -2.72
C PHE A 76 -6.74 1.83 -2.98
N ASP A 77 -6.64 2.86 -3.82
CA ASP A 77 -7.72 3.79 -4.16
C ASP A 77 -8.25 3.64 -5.59
N ASP A 78 -7.70 2.68 -6.34
CA ASP A 78 -8.09 2.45 -7.72
C ASP A 78 -9.56 1.99 -7.80
N GLU A 79 -10.41 2.83 -8.40
CA GLU A 79 -11.87 2.60 -8.51
C GLU A 79 -12.16 1.24 -9.16
N ALA A 80 -11.47 0.90 -10.25
CA ALA A 80 -11.65 -0.37 -10.95
C ALA A 80 -11.21 -1.57 -10.10
N ALA A 81 -10.16 -1.44 -9.29
CA ALA A 81 -9.74 -2.47 -8.35
C ALA A 81 -10.77 -2.69 -7.24
N LEU A 82 -11.35 -1.61 -6.72
CA LEU A 82 -12.37 -1.67 -5.67
C LEU A 82 -13.69 -2.26 -6.20
N GLU A 83 -14.06 -1.99 -7.45
CA GLU A 83 -15.21 -2.66 -8.09
C GLU A 83 -15.01 -4.17 -8.24
N HIS A 84 -13.76 -4.63 -8.39
CA HIS A 84 -13.36 -6.04 -8.55
C HIS A 84 -13.24 -6.83 -7.23
N ILE A 85 -13.87 -6.35 -6.17
CA ILE A 85 -13.90 -6.98 -4.87
C ILE A 85 -15.34 -7.41 -4.53
N PHE A 86 -15.54 -8.62 -4.00
CA PHE A 86 -16.87 -9.19 -3.76
C PHE A 86 -17.58 -8.60 -2.52
N GLY A 87 -18.79 -8.07 -2.70
CA GLY A 87 -19.70 -7.72 -1.60
C GLY A 87 -19.17 -6.60 -0.70
N GLN A 88 -19.35 -6.73 0.63
CA GLN A 88 -18.92 -5.71 1.62
C GLN A 88 -17.41 -5.47 1.65
N ALA A 89 -16.65 -6.32 0.95
CA ALA A 89 -15.21 -6.22 0.94
C ALA A 89 -14.67 -4.92 0.34
N ARG A 90 -15.53 -4.22 -0.41
CA ARG A 90 -15.30 -2.92 -1.02
C ARG A 90 -15.24 -1.77 -0.03
N SER A 91 -15.79 -1.91 1.18
CA SER A 91 -15.88 -0.78 2.13
C SER A 91 -14.75 -0.77 3.16
N THR A 92 -14.36 -1.94 3.69
CA THR A 92 -13.28 -2.05 4.70
C THR A 92 -12.56 -3.39 4.73
N LEU A 93 -13.11 -4.49 4.18
CA LEU A 93 -12.58 -5.85 4.38
C LEU A 93 -12.25 -6.54 3.06
N ALA A 94 -11.02 -6.50 2.55
CA ALA A 94 -10.66 -7.23 1.35
C ALA A 94 -10.70 -8.76 1.55
N TYR A 95 -11.85 -9.38 1.27
CA TYR A 95 -12.03 -10.83 1.24
C TYR A 95 -11.54 -11.42 -0.08
N ARG A 96 -11.06 -12.66 -0.02
CA ARG A 96 -10.75 -13.42 -1.23
C ARG A 96 -11.97 -13.49 -2.15
N THR A 97 -11.77 -12.97 -3.35
CA THR A 97 -12.72 -12.77 -4.42
C THR A 97 -12.28 -13.60 -5.63
N THR A 98 -13.26 -14.03 -6.41
CA THR A 98 -13.03 -14.65 -7.72
C THR A 98 -14.14 -14.24 -8.68
N ARG A 99 -13.88 -14.47 -9.97
CA ARG A 99 -14.84 -14.30 -11.05
C ARG A 99 -14.70 -15.47 -12.01
N ILE A 100 -15.80 -16.18 -12.26
CA ILE A 100 -15.81 -17.27 -13.23
C ILE A 100 -16.28 -16.70 -14.58
N GLY A 101 -15.36 -16.59 -15.53
CA GLY A 101 -15.62 -15.96 -16.83
C GLY A 101 -16.15 -14.54 -16.68
N PHE A 102 -17.23 -14.21 -17.38
CA PHE A 102 -17.91 -12.90 -17.27
C PHE A 102 -19.02 -12.87 -16.20
N GLY A 103 -19.06 -13.88 -15.31
CA GLY A 103 -20.05 -13.97 -14.24
C GLY A 103 -19.93 -12.88 -13.17
N PRO A 104 -20.81 -12.88 -12.17
CA PRO A 104 -20.70 -11.99 -11.02
C PRO A 104 -19.44 -12.32 -10.21
N LEU A 105 -18.97 -11.34 -9.43
CA LEU A 105 -17.97 -11.58 -8.40
C LEU A 105 -18.57 -12.49 -7.32
N GLN A 106 -17.74 -13.35 -6.76
CA GLN A 106 -18.12 -14.24 -5.66
C GLN A 106 -16.96 -14.45 -4.69
N MET A 107 -17.26 -14.96 -3.49
CA MET A 107 -16.24 -15.35 -2.53
C MET A 107 -15.39 -16.51 -3.08
N CYS A 108 -14.07 -16.39 -2.97
CA CYS A 108 -13.16 -17.41 -3.47
C CYS A 108 -12.97 -18.54 -2.45
N ASP A 109 -13.24 -19.77 -2.90
CA ASP A 109 -12.73 -21.01 -2.32
C ASP A 109 -11.49 -21.48 -3.11
N PRO A 110 -10.26 -21.35 -2.57
CA PRO A 110 -9.04 -21.74 -3.28
C PRO A 110 -8.93 -23.25 -3.56
N SER A 111 -9.76 -24.09 -2.93
CA SER A 111 -9.82 -25.53 -3.25
C SER A 111 -10.62 -25.83 -4.52
N LYS A 112 -11.43 -24.86 -4.98
CA LYS A 112 -12.31 -24.99 -6.15
C LYS A 112 -11.98 -24.02 -7.28
N HIS A 113 -11.42 -22.86 -6.94
CA HIS A 113 -11.10 -21.80 -7.90
C HIS A 113 -9.59 -21.70 -8.08
N SER A 114 -9.18 -21.51 -9.33
CA SER A 114 -7.77 -21.32 -9.70
C SER A 114 -7.32 -19.87 -9.66
N ASP A 115 -8.26 -18.91 -9.68
CA ASP A 115 -7.99 -17.49 -9.71
C ASP A 115 -8.66 -16.78 -8.51
N CYS A 116 -7.92 -16.64 -7.41
CA CYS A 116 -8.33 -15.93 -6.21
C CYS A 116 -7.46 -14.69 -5.98
N TRP A 117 -8.07 -13.59 -5.55
CA TRP A 117 -7.38 -12.39 -5.07
C TRP A 117 -8.19 -11.73 -3.96
N ALA A 118 -7.54 -11.05 -3.02
CA ALA A 118 -8.23 -10.20 -2.06
C ALA A 118 -8.31 -8.74 -2.56
N TYR A 119 -7.28 -8.27 -3.26
CA TYR A 119 -7.27 -7.00 -4.00
C TYR A 119 -6.48 -7.19 -5.30
N ARG A 120 -7.00 -6.67 -6.41
CA ARG A 120 -6.38 -6.76 -7.73
C ARG A 120 -6.48 -5.41 -8.40
N GLN A 121 -5.33 -4.76 -8.61
CA GLN A 121 -5.26 -3.54 -9.40
C GLN A 121 -4.76 -3.85 -10.80
N ARG A 122 -5.52 -3.37 -11.78
CA ARG A 122 -5.13 -3.46 -13.19
C ARG A 122 -4.04 -2.43 -13.46
N CYS A 123 -2.87 -2.91 -13.86
CA CYS A 123 -1.86 -2.09 -14.50
C CYS A 123 -1.97 -2.28 -16.02
N SER A 124 -1.22 -1.49 -16.78
CA SER A 124 -1.34 -1.47 -18.25
C SER A 124 -1.27 -2.85 -18.91
N ARG A 125 -0.39 -3.74 -18.44
CA ARG A 125 -0.13 -5.08 -19.02
C ARG A 125 -0.10 -6.21 -18.01
N SER A 126 -0.36 -5.90 -16.74
CA SER A 126 -0.31 -6.86 -15.65
C SER A 126 -1.39 -6.56 -14.62
N ASP A 127 -1.77 -7.57 -13.85
CA ASP A 127 -2.58 -7.41 -12.65
C ASP A 127 -1.67 -7.51 -11.42
N VAL A 128 -1.69 -6.50 -10.54
CA VAL A 128 -0.98 -6.57 -9.25
C VAL A 128 -1.95 -7.10 -8.22
N ASN A 129 -1.62 -8.26 -7.68
CA ASN A 129 -2.50 -9.05 -6.85
C ASN A 129 -2.00 -9.07 -5.42
N PHE A 130 -2.94 -8.92 -4.49
CA PHE A 130 -2.72 -9.08 -3.06
C PHE A 130 -3.60 -10.21 -2.56
N ASP A 131 -3.04 -11.06 -1.72
CA ASP A 131 -3.77 -12.12 -1.05
C ASP A 131 -3.27 -12.28 0.39
N THR A 132 -4.12 -12.80 1.26
CA THR A 132 -3.76 -13.18 2.62
C THR A 132 -3.11 -14.56 2.64
N ILE A 133 -2.28 -14.85 3.63
CA ILE A 133 -1.86 -16.22 3.95
C ILE A 133 -2.37 -16.53 5.37
N GLY A 134 -3.15 -17.61 5.51
CA GLY A 134 -3.68 -18.09 6.80
C GLY A 134 -4.95 -17.40 7.31
N LEU A 135 -5.19 -16.12 6.98
CA LEU A 135 -6.41 -15.40 7.34
C LEU A 135 -7.37 -15.21 6.15
N THR A 136 -8.62 -14.84 6.42
CA THR A 136 -9.68 -14.75 5.39
C THR A 136 -9.74 -13.41 4.66
N HIS A 137 -9.21 -12.33 5.26
CA HIS A 137 -9.24 -10.98 4.71
C HIS A 137 -8.14 -10.11 5.32
N PHE A 138 -7.87 -8.97 4.69
CA PHE A 138 -7.19 -7.83 5.30
C PHE A 138 -8.11 -6.61 5.22
N HIS A 139 -7.69 -5.49 5.81
CA HIS A 139 -8.49 -4.29 5.86
C HIS A 139 -8.06 -3.26 4.81
N LEU A 140 -9.03 -2.63 4.16
CA LEU A 140 -8.86 -1.46 3.31
C LEU A 140 -9.37 -0.26 4.12
N ASN A 141 -8.54 0.24 5.02
CA ASN A 141 -8.96 1.32 5.91
C ASN A 141 -8.90 2.66 5.19
N MET A 142 -9.73 3.62 5.59
CA MET A 142 -9.58 5.01 5.16
C MET A 142 -8.23 5.57 5.63
N GLU A 143 -7.52 6.28 4.77
CA GLU A 143 -6.24 6.92 5.12
C GLU A 143 -6.41 7.97 6.24
N THR A 144 -7.58 8.62 6.27
CA THR A 144 -7.87 9.66 7.27
C THR A 144 -9.27 9.54 7.86
N GLY A 145 -9.38 9.82 9.16
CA GLY A 145 -10.65 9.81 9.89
C GLY A 145 -10.83 8.58 10.75
N ILE A 146 -11.93 8.57 11.49
CA ILE A 146 -12.35 7.42 12.28
C ILE A 146 -13.48 6.73 11.52
N GLU A 147 -13.26 5.48 11.16
CA GLU A 147 -14.29 4.65 10.53
C GLU A 147 -15.41 4.37 11.52
N CYS A 148 -16.63 4.36 11.02
CA CYS A 148 -17.81 4.07 11.81
C CYS A 148 -18.83 3.30 10.96
N TYR A 149 -19.78 2.66 11.62
CA TYR A 149 -20.82 1.88 10.95
C TYR A 149 -22.00 2.78 10.55
N THR A 150 -22.39 2.71 9.28
CA THR A 150 -23.64 3.27 8.75
C THR A 150 -24.62 2.14 8.39
N LEU A 151 -25.83 2.53 7.95
CA LEU A 151 -26.81 1.54 7.48
C LEU A 151 -26.30 0.92 6.16
N PRO A 152 -26.52 -0.38 5.94
CA PRO A 152 -26.30 -1.02 4.64
C PRO A 152 -26.89 -0.21 3.48
N ASP A 153 -26.12 0.02 2.42
CA ASP A 153 -26.69 0.39 1.12
C ASP A 153 -27.28 -0.90 0.49
N PRO A 154 -28.59 -0.95 0.20
CA PRO A 154 -29.21 -2.09 -0.48
C PRO A 154 -28.61 -2.39 -1.86
N GLY A 155 -28.02 -1.40 -2.53
CA GLY A 155 -27.36 -1.54 -3.83
C GLY A 155 -26.04 -2.30 -3.79
N ASP A 156 -25.39 -2.36 -2.62
CA ASP A 156 -24.16 -3.14 -2.37
C ASP A 156 -24.46 -4.58 -1.90
N GLY A 157 -25.73 -4.98 -1.96
CA GLY A 157 -26.19 -6.31 -1.56
C GLY A 157 -26.13 -6.51 -0.05
N LEU A 158 -25.33 -7.47 0.41
CA LEU A 158 -25.25 -7.82 1.83
C LEU A 158 -24.45 -6.81 2.68
N GLY A 159 -23.91 -5.72 2.10
CA GLY A 159 -23.09 -4.65 2.74
C GLY A 159 -23.45 -4.26 4.17
N ARG A 160 -22.47 -3.95 5.03
CA ARG A 160 -22.67 -2.97 6.11
C ARG A 160 -22.09 -1.66 5.60
N GLY A 161 -22.87 -0.59 5.63
CA GLY A 161 -22.36 0.72 5.29
C GLY A 161 -21.24 1.08 6.26
N PHE A 162 -20.12 1.57 5.73
CA PHE A 162 -19.09 2.19 6.54
C PHE A 162 -19.03 3.66 6.15
N GLY A 163 -18.94 4.50 7.17
CA GLY A 163 -18.83 5.92 7.04
C GLY A 163 -17.60 6.44 7.78
N LYS A 164 -17.49 7.76 7.77
CA LYS A 164 -16.51 8.49 8.54
C LYS A 164 -17.21 9.24 9.67
N LEU A 165 -16.60 9.22 10.84
CA LEU A 165 -17.06 10.01 11.97
C LEU A 165 -16.79 11.49 11.69
N VAL A 166 -17.86 12.27 11.54
CA VAL A 166 -17.84 13.73 11.35
C VAL A 166 -18.75 14.32 12.42
N ASP A 167 -18.20 15.17 13.29
CA ASP A 167 -18.93 15.79 14.41
C ASP A 167 -19.74 14.77 15.25
N PHE A 168 -19.10 13.65 15.60
CA PHE A 168 -19.70 12.52 16.34
C PHE A 168 -20.87 11.80 15.63
N LYS A 169 -21.13 12.12 14.36
CA LYS A 169 -22.11 11.42 13.52
C LYS A 169 -21.39 10.57 12.49
N CYS A 170 -21.87 9.34 12.30
CA CYS A 170 -21.39 8.52 11.19
C CYS A 170 -22.00 9.01 9.88
N THR A 171 -21.15 9.45 8.97
CA THR A 171 -21.54 10.03 7.68
C THR A 171 -21.06 9.13 6.56
N ASP A 172 -21.95 8.80 5.62
CA ASP A 172 -21.59 8.00 4.45
C ASP A 172 -20.46 8.68 3.65
N VAL A 173 -19.59 7.87 3.07
CA VAL A 173 -18.51 8.34 2.21
C VAL A 173 -18.69 7.79 0.80
N ASP A 174 -18.20 8.53 -0.18
CA ASP A 174 -18.00 7.97 -1.52
C ASP A 174 -16.81 7.02 -1.46
N TRP A 175 -17.10 5.73 -1.34
CA TRP A 175 -16.08 4.71 -1.12
C TRP A 175 -15.13 4.57 -2.32
N THR A 176 -15.57 4.88 -3.54
CA THR A 176 -14.73 4.85 -4.75
C THR A 176 -13.70 5.98 -4.79
N LYS A 177 -13.98 7.10 -4.08
CA LYS A 177 -13.14 8.30 -4.09
C LYS A 177 -12.41 8.57 -2.78
N THR A 178 -12.66 7.78 -1.75
CA THR A 178 -12.05 7.96 -0.44
C THR A 178 -10.69 7.27 -0.39
N PRO A 179 -9.60 7.99 -0.09
CA PRO A 179 -8.27 7.39 0.02
C PRO A 179 -8.15 6.34 1.10
N ARG A 180 -7.33 5.33 0.85
CA ARG A 180 -7.26 4.08 1.59
C ARG A 180 -5.84 3.56 1.73
N VAL A 181 -5.72 2.67 2.69
CA VAL A 181 -4.48 2.00 3.03
C VAL A 181 -4.78 0.54 3.28
N LEU A 182 -3.82 -0.33 2.96
CA LEU A 182 -3.89 -1.72 3.38
C LEU A 182 -3.48 -1.79 4.84
N SER A 183 -4.36 -2.31 5.69
CA SER A 183 -4.04 -2.67 7.06
C SER A 183 -4.19 -4.18 7.24
N SER A 184 -3.20 -4.81 7.85
CA SER A 184 -3.35 -6.21 8.25
C SER A 184 -4.40 -6.36 9.36
N HIS A 185 -4.90 -7.57 9.55
CA HIS A 185 -5.77 -7.96 10.66
C HIS A 185 -4.99 -8.00 11.98
N ASP A 186 -3.75 -8.49 11.95
CA ASP A 186 -2.79 -8.39 13.04
C ASP A 186 -1.34 -8.42 12.51
N GLN A 187 -0.34 -8.34 13.41
CA GLN A 187 1.06 -8.34 13.00
C GLN A 187 1.54 -9.69 12.45
N ASN A 188 0.88 -10.80 12.81
CA ASN A 188 1.25 -12.13 12.36
C ASN A 188 0.72 -12.44 10.95
N GLN A 189 -0.29 -11.70 10.50
CA GLN A 189 -0.86 -11.89 9.18
C GLN A 189 0.18 -11.64 8.10
N TRP A 190 0.36 -12.64 7.24
CA TRP A 190 1.12 -12.50 6.02
C TRP A 190 0.21 -12.00 4.89
N ILE A 191 0.70 -11.01 4.16
CA ILE A 191 0.13 -10.57 2.88
C ILE A 191 1.12 -10.92 1.78
N LYS A 192 0.61 -11.62 0.78
CA LYS A 192 1.30 -12.04 -0.44
C LYS A 192 0.99 -11.05 -1.55
N ILE A 193 2.03 -10.62 -2.25
CA ILE A 193 1.97 -9.72 -3.40
C ILE A 193 2.60 -10.45 -4.58
N TRP A 194 1.90 -10.48 -5.71
CA TRP A 194 2.39 -11.09 -6.95
C TRP A 194 1.80 -10.39 -8.17
N VAL A 195 2.46 -10.52 -9.31
CA VAL A 195 2.04 -9.91 -10.57
C VAL A 195 1.57 -11.00 -11.52
N GLY A 196 0.38 -10.84 -12.07
CA GLY A 196 -0.24 -11.78 -13.00
C GLY A 196 -0.34 -11.21 -14.41
N ASN A 197 -0.25 -12.08 -15.41
CA ASN A 197 -0.62 -11.72 -16.78
C ASN A 197 -2.13 -11.45 -16.86
N VAL A 198 -2.48 -10.46 -17.65
CA VAL A 198 -3.84 -9.93 -17.73
C VAL A 198 -4.86 -10.82 -18.42
N ASP A 199 -4.41 -11.71 -19.31
CA ASP A 199 -5.26 -12.53 -20.16
C ASP A 199 -5.50 -13.91 -19.56
N ASN A 200 -4.48 -14.45 -18.89
CA ASN A 200 -4.52 -15.81 -18.34
C ASN A 200 -4.35 -15.86 -16.81
N HIS A 201 -4.15 -14.71 -16.15
CA HIS A 201 -3.92 -14.56 -14.71
C HIS A 201 -2.74 -15.38 -14.15
N ALA A 202 -1.88 -15.91 -15.01
CA ALA A 202 -0.73 -16.68 -14.60
C ALA A 202 0.30 -15.74 -13.95
N PRO A 203 0.94 -16.16 -12.84
CA PRO A 203 2.00 -15.40 -12.21
C PRO A 203 3.15 -15.12 -13.17
N THR A 204 3.71 -13.91 -13.09
CA THR A 204 4.82 -13.41 -13.90
C THR A 204 5.92 -12.86 -12.99
N TYR A 205 7.16 -12.85 -13.47
CA TYR A 205 8.25 -12.20 -12.74
C TYR A 205 8.11 -10.68 -12.82
N PHE A 206 8.41 -9.98 -11.71
CA PHE A 206 8.31 -8.52 -11.64
C PHE A 206 9.45 -7.93 -10.80
N ASP A 207 9.58 -6.60 -10.85
CA ASP A 207 10.40 -5.82 -9.92
C ASP A 207 9.51 -5.06 -8.94
N MET A 208 9.96 -4.91 -7.70
CA MET A 208 9.36 -3.97 -6.75
C MET A 208 10.33 -2.81 -6.54
N GLU A 209 9.90 -1.60 -6.84
CA GLU A 209 10.73 -0.41 -6.73
C GLU A 209 10.69 0.21 -5.34
N SER A 210 9.51 0.27 -4.74
CA SER A 210 9.35 0.84 -3.41
C SER A 210 8.10 0.34 -2.70
N ILE A 211 8.12 0.47 -1.38
CA ILE A 211 6.96 0.25 -0.50
C ILE A 211 6.90 1.34 0.56
N SER A 212 5.72 1.91 0.75
CA SER A 212 5.43 2.90 1.79
C SER A 212 4.83 2.21 3.01
N VAL A 213 5.62 2.12 4.08
CA VAL A 213 5.19 1.56 5.38
C VAL A 213 4.75 2.73 6.23
N LEU A 214 3.46 2.80 6.55
CA LEU A 214 2.91 3.87 7.37
C LEU A 214 3.39 3.74 8.83
N PRO A 215 3.16 4.75 9.69
CA PRO A 215 3.60 4.73 11.07
C PRO A 215 3.14 3.52 11.91
N ASP A 216 3.62 3.48 13.15
CA ASP A 216 3.26 2.54 14.22
C ASP A 216 3.91 1.15 14.19
N THR A 217 3.84 0.43 13.07
CA THR A 217 4.30 -0.97 13.02
C THR A 217 5.23 -1.25 11.85
N SER A 218 6.51 -1.55 12.16
CA SER A 218 7.49 -1.99 11.15
C SER A 218 7.09 -3.33 10.54
N ILE A 219 7.58 -3.62 9.33
CA ILE A 219 7.32 -4.89 8.64
C ILE A 219 8.59 -5.73 8.42
N GLN A 220 8.42 -7.04 8.34
CA GLN A 220 9.33 -7.93 7.61
C GLN A 220 8.92 -7.96 6.16
N LEU A 221 9.88 -7.95 5.24
CA LEU A 221 9.63 -8.11 3.80
C LEU A 221 10.47 -9.26 3.27
N TRP A 222 9.79 -10.26 2.70
CA TRP A 222 10.37 -11.43 2.07
C TRP A 222 10.08 -11.42 0.58
N PHE A 223 10.97 -11.94 -0.23
CA PHE A 223 10.76 -12.06 -1.67
C PHE A 223 11.45 -13.30 -2.22
N ARG A 224 10.86 -13.89 -3.26
CA ARG A 224 11.37 -15.08 -3.92
C ARG A 224 11.94 -14.72 -5.27
N LYS A 225 13.22 -15.00 -5.47
CA LYS A 225 13.95 -14.75 -6.72
C LYS A 225 13.59 -15.78 -7.78
N ARG A 226 13.96 -15.48 -9.03
CA ARG A 226 13.76 -16.35 -10.20
C ARG A 226 14.36 -17.75 -10.05
N ASP A 227 15.49 -17.85 -9.36
CA ASP A 227 16.18 -19.13 -9.07
C ASP A 227 15.51 -19.95 -7.96
N GLY A 228 14.40 -19.45 -7.39
CA GLY A 228 13.64 -20.09 -6.32
C GLY A 228 14.12 -19.75 -4.91
N THR A 229 15.23 -19.02 -4.76
CA THR A 229 15.77 -18.64 -3.45
C THR A 229 14.91 -17.57 -2.77
N TRP A 230 14.76 -17.70 -1.44
CA TRP A 230 14.10 -16.69 -0.61
C TRP A 230 15.11 -15.74 0.00
N TRP A 231 14.75 -14.47 0.03
CA TRP A 231 15.53 -13.39 0.61
C TRP A 231 14.61 -12.47 1.41
N PHE A 232 15.14 -11.79 2.41
CA PHE A 232 14.32 -10.95 3.26
C PHE A 232 15.06 -9.83 3.97
N TRP A 233 14.29 -8.82 4.37
CA TRP A 233 14.66 -7.89 5.42
C TRP A 233 13.89 -8.23 6.70
N PRO A 234 14.58 -8.43 7.84
CA PRO A 234 13.92 -8.71 9.12
C PRO A 234 13.18 -7.48 9.65
N GLU A 235 13.52 -6.28 9.20
CA GLU A 235 12.84 -5.04 9.57
C GLU A 235 12.99 -3.97 8.48
N LEU A 236 11.85 -3.50 7.99
CA LEU A 236 11.67 -2.22 7.33
C LEU A 236 10.87 -1.34 8.29
N LYS A 237 11.49 -0.25 8.77
CA LYS A 237 10.89 0.60 9.81
C LYS A 237 9.63 1.31 9.30
N ALA A 238 8.66 1.42 10.20
CA ALA A 238 7.44 2.20 10.01
C ALA A 238 7.71 3.69 9.75
N GLY A 239 6.73 4.36 9.14
CA GLY A 239 6.78 5.79 8.83
C GLY A 239 7.85 6.14 7.79
N SER A 240 8.08 5.26 6.81
CA SER A 240 9.10 5.44 5.78
C SER A 240 8.71 4.76 4.48
N THR A 241 9.14 5.37 3.36
CA THR A 241 9.11 4.74 2.04
C THR A 241 10.47 4.12 1.75
N TRP A 242 10.49 2.82 1.54
CA TRP A 242 11.71 2.04 1.29
C TRP A 242 11.91 1.87 -0.21
N THR A 243 13.10 2.23 -0.70
CA THR A 243 13.50 1.95 -2.10
C THR A 243 14.13 0.57 -2.16
N LEU A 244 13.57 -0.30 -3.00
CA LEU A 244 13.89 -1.73 -3.11
C LEU A 244 14.45 -2.12 -4.49
N ARG A 245 14.42 -1.18 -5.45
CA ARG A 245 14.63 -1.39 -6.89
C ARG A 245 15.88 -2.17 -7.29
N ASP A 246 16.95 -2.09 -6.49
CA ASP A 246 18.22 -2.75 -6.81
C ASP A 246 18.23 -4.22 -6.41
N GLN A 247 17.41 -4.58 -5.42
CA GLN A 247 17.43 -5.87 -4.74
C GLN A 247 16.20 -6.72 -5.06
N VAL A 248 15.00 -6.14 -5.09
CA VAL A 248 13.75 -6.85 -5.40
C VAL A 248 13.52 -6.84 -6.91
N ARG A 249 14.37 -7.60 -7.61
CA ARG A 249 14.35 -7.77 -9.06
C ARG A 249 14.11 -9.20 -9.50
N ASP A 250 13.36 -9.37 -10.59
CA ASP A 250 12.98 -10.66 -11.16
C ASP A 250 12.46 -11.63 -10.09
N VAL A 251 11.49 -11.13 -9.31
CA VAL A 251 10.87 -11.89 -8.23
C VAL A 251 9.54 -12.46 -8.68
N SER A 252 9.19 -13.64 -8.18
CA SER A 252 7.87 -14.24 -8.44
C SER A 252 6.82 -13.80 -7.43
N GLU A 253 7.26 -13.36 -6.25
CA GLU A 253 6.39 -13.08 -5.11
C GLU A 253 7.12 -12.24 -4.06
N VAL A 254 6.36 -11.36 -3.41
CA VAL A 254 6.76 -10.64 -2.19
C VAL A 254 5.78 -11.00 -1.08
N ARG A 255 6.27 -11.18 0.16
CA ARG A 255 5.44 -11.39 1.35
C ARG A 255 5.82 -10.38 2.42
N ILE A 256 4.81 -9.83 3.08
CA ILE A 256 4.97 -8.90 4.19
C ILE A 256 4.22 -9.37 5.43
N ARG A 257 4.79 -9.11 6.60
CA ARG A 257 4.14 -9.23 7.92
C ARG A 257 4.69 -8.20 8.87
N GLY A 258 4.11 -8.01 10.06
CA GLY A 258 4.69 -7.16 11.10
C GLY A 258 6.00 -7.74 11.65
N THR A 259 6.91 -6.88 12.13
CA THR A 259 8.18 -7.36 12.71
C THR A 259 8.02 -8.05 14.05
N LYS A 260 7.01 -7.67 14.84
CA LYS A 260 6.75 -8.25 16.16
C LYS A 260 5.61 -9.24 16.07
N ALA A 261 5.72 -10.35 16.79
CA ALA A 261 4.57 -11.23 16.98
C ALA A 261 3.60 -10.57 17.96
N GLY A 262 2.33 -10.42 17.57
CA GLY A 262 1.33 -9.80 18.41
C GLY A 262 -0.04 -9.72 17.75
N ARG A 263 -1.10 -9.95 18.54
CA ARG A 263 -2.51 -9.89 18.08
C ARG A 263 -3.15 -8.51 18.25
N ALA A 264 -2.48 -7.58 18.94
CA ALA A 264 -3.08 -6.33 19.40
C ALA A 264 -2.84 -5.14 18.44
N SER A 265 -2.15 -5.34 17.33
CA SER A 265 -1.83 -4.27 16.38
C SER A 265 -1.69 -4.81 14.97
N SER A 266 -1.93 -3.94 14.00
CA SER A 266 -1.76 -4.18 12.58
C SER A 266 -0.51 -3.50 12.08
N TYR A 267 -0.01 -3.92 10.91
CA TYR A 267 0.87 -3.09 10.10
C TYR A 267 0.09 -2.51 8.93
N VAL A 268 0.53 -1.34 8.46
CA VAL A 268 -0.20 -0.56 7.47
C VAL A 268 0.72 -0.18 6.32
N ILE A 269 0.26 -0.46 5.10
CA ILE A 269 0.94 -0.13 3.85
C ILE A 269 0.12 0.93 3.14
N GLY A 270 0.76 2.07 2.88
CA GLY A 270 0.11 3.18 2.16
C GLY A 270 0.13 2.95 0.65
N SER A 271 1.28 2.53 0.12
CA SER A 271 1.42 2.30 -1.32
C SER A 271 2.64 1.43 -1.64
N LEU A 272 2.69 0.95 -2.88
CA LEU A 272 3.88 0.35 -3.47
C LEU A 272 4.01 0.69 -4.95
N ILE A 273 5.23 0.59 -5.46
CA ILE A 273 5.52 0.74 -6.89
C ILE A 273 6.11 -0.58 -7.37
N VAL A 274 5.45 -1.18 -8.35
CA VAL A 274 5.91 -2.37 -9.05
C VAL A 274 6.18 -2.04 -10.51
N ARG A 275 7.03 -2.86 -11.11
CA ARG A 275 7.42 -2.73 -12.50
C ARG A 275 7.38 -4.11 -13.15
N ASP A 276 6.52 -4.24 -14.16
CA ASP A 276 6.23 -5.48 -14.89
C ASP A 276 7.22 -5.77 -16.03
#